data_AF-A0A328FFK4-F1
#
_entry.id   AF-A0A328FFK4-F1
#
_cell.length_a   1.000
_cell.length_b   1.000
_cell.length_c   1.000
_cell.angle_alpha   90.00
_cell.angle_beta   90.00
_cell.angle_gamma   90.00
#
_symmetry.space_group_name_H-M   'P 1'
#
loop_
_entity.id
_entity.type
_entity.pdbx_description
1 polymer ?
#
loop_
_entity_poly.entity_id
_entity_poly.type
_entity_poly.pdbx_seq_one_letter_code
_entity_poly.pdbx_strand_id
1 'polypeptide(L)'
;MLLASGNFTSSIGLLRLQYEAFVRALWVFYSASDIAVSKLMSELTAESARKTQKLPMLSEMLKKLEGKAPKILLDQLLEFKEYSWKPLSSYIHGGIHAIQRHSKGYPVQLLIQTVKASNGVSIMAAMFLIIVANDISKRGLMPIIQREFKDCLPDEKI
;
A
#
# COMPACT_ATOMS: atom_id res chain seq x y z
N MET A 1 3.97 0.08 18.68
CA MET A 1 3.20 -0.56 17.59
C MET A 1 1.72 -0.21 17.81
N LEU A 2 1.04 0.50 16.90
CA LEU A 2 -0.28 1.09 17.18
C LEU A 2 -1.35 0.08 17.62
N LEU A 3 -1.39 -1.09 16.97
CA LEU A 3 -2.28 -2.20 17.35
C LEU A 3 -2.05 -2.68 18.78
N ALA A 4 -0.79 -2.93 19.17
CA ALA A 4 -0.43 -3.39 20.51
C ALA A 4 -0.78 -2.37 21.60
N SER A 5 -0.82 -1.08 21.25
CA SER A 5 -1.21 0.01 22.16
C SER A 5 -2.71 0.33 22.14
N GLY A 6 -3.55 -0.48 21.47
CA GLY A 6 -5.00 -0.29 21.40
C GLY A 6 -5.48 0.81 20.43
N ASN A 7 -4.57 1.39 19.63
CA ASN A 7 -4.89 2.48 18.69
C ASN A 7 -5.46 1.93 17.36
N PHE A 8 -6.58 1.21 17.44
CA PHE A 8 -7.08 0.36 16.36
C PHE A 8 -7.55 1.12 15.11
N THR A 9 -8.29 2.23 15.26
CA THR A 9 -8.69 3.04 14.09
C THR A 9 -7.47 3.54 13.33
N SER A 10 -6.49 4.08 14.04
CA SER A 10 -5.26 4.61 13.45
C SER A 10 -4.46 3.50 12.77
N SER A 11 -4.32 2.33 13.40
CA SER A 11 -3.61 1.20 12.80
C SER A 11 -4.29 0.66 11.54
N ILE A 12 -5.62 0.58 11.51
CA ILE A 12 -6.36 0.15 10.32
C ILE A 12 -6.24 1.21 9.22
N GLY A 13 -6.31 2.51 9.57
CA GLY A 13 -6.08 3.60 8.64
C GLY A 13 -4.69 3.54 7.97
N LEU A 14 -3.64 3.19 8.73
CA LEU A 14 -2.28 3.06 8.19
C LEU A 14 -2.18 2.05 7.05
N LEU A 15 -2.97 0.98 7.06
CA LEU A 15 -2.95 -0.02 5.98
C LEU A 15 -3.28 0.61 4.61
N ARG A 16 -4.24 1.54 4.57
CA ARG A 16 -4.55 2.29 3.34
C ARG A 16 -3.36 3.15 2.91
N LEU A 17 -2.72 3.82 3.86
CA LEU A 17 -1.58 4.69 3.58
C LEU A 17 -0.38 3.89 3.05
N GLN A 18 -0.11 2.70 3.61
CA GLN A 18 0.93 1.78 3.12
C GLN A 18 0.66 1.39 1.67
N TYR A 19 -0.57 0.97 1.37
CA TYR A 19 -0.97 0.59 0.02
C TYR A 19 -0.84 1.77 -0.98
N GLU A 20 -1.37 2.95 -0.64
CA GLU A 20 -1.31 4.13 -1.51
C GLU A 20 0.12 4.62 -1.74
N ALA A 21 0.97 4.58 -0.71
CA ALA A 21 2.38 4.90 -0.82
C ALA A 21 3.12 3.91 -1.72
N PHE A 22 2.82 2.62 -1.61
CA PHE A 22 3.41 1.59 -2.46
C PHE A 22 2.99 1.75 -3.94
N VAL A 23 1.71 2.01 -4.22
CA VAL A 23 1.26 2.31 -5.59
C VAL A 23 1.96 3.55 -6.13
N ARG A 24 2.17 4.59 -5.31
CA ARG A 24 2.93 5.77 -5.72
C ARG A 24 4.38 5.43 -6.06
N ALA A 25 5.05 4.59 -5.26
CA ALA A 25 6.41 4.15 -5.55
C ALA A 25 6.51 3.42 -6.89
N LEU A 26 5.57 2.52 -7.17
CA LEU A 26 5.49 1.82 -8.46
C LEU A 26 5.20 2.77 -9.61
N TRP A 27 4.29 3.72 -9.44
CA TRP A 27 3.99 4.72 -10.45
C TRP A 27 5.21 5.60 -10.75
N VAL A 28 5.94 6.05 -9.72
CA VAL A 28 7.19 6.81 -9.88
C VAL A 28 8.20 6.03 -10.71
N PHE A 29 8.36 4.72 -10.44
CA PHE A 29 9.37 3.91 -11.12
C PHE A 29 8.98 3.48 -12.54
N TYR A 30 7.73 3.05 -12.76
CA TYR A 30 7.32 2.46 -14.04
C TYR A 30 6.66 3.43 -15.02
N SER A 31 6.11 4.57 -14.57
CA SER A 31 5.19 5.36 -15.40
C SER A 31 5.26 6.87 -15.27
N ALA A 32 5.82 7.41 -14.18
CA ALA A 32 5.97 8.84 -14.01
C ALA A 32 6.90 9.44 -15.06
N SER A 33 6.59 10.65 -15.53
CA SER A 33 7.50 11.41 -16.38
C SER A 33 8.55 12.12 -15.52
N ASP A 34 9.68 12.48 -16.12
CA ASP A 34 10.73 13.27 -15.44
C ASP A 34 10.19 14.59 -14.86
N ILE A 35 9.22 15.22 -15.55
CA ILE A 35 8.52 16.41 -15.06
C ILE A 35 7.71 16.11 -13.79
N ALA A 36 7.09 14.94 -13.71
CA ALA A 36 6.31 14.56 -12.54
C ALA A 36 7.23 14.19 -11.35
N VAL A 37 8.35 13.55 -11.63
CA VAL A 37 9.40 13.25 -10.64
C VAL A 37 10.05 14.54 -10.13
N SER A 38 10.40 15.48 -11.01
CA SER A 38 11.02 16.75 -10.60
C SER A 38 10.11 17.58 -9.71
N LYS A 39 8.79 17.55 -9.93
CA LYS A 39 7.80 18.17 -9.02
C LYS A 39 7.81 17.55 -7.62
N LEU A 40 8.01 16.24 -7.51
CA LEU A 40 8.10 15.56 -6.21
C LEU A 40 9.40 15.85 -5.48
N MET A 41 10.48 16.11 -6.22
CA MET A 41 11.81 16.43 -5.68
C MET A 41 12.04 17.93 -5.46
N SER A 42 11.07 18.78 -5.81
CA SER A 42 11.17 20.23 -5.64
C SER A 42 11.13 20.61 -4.17
N GLU A 43 11.82 21.69 -3.80
CA GLU A 43 11.72 22.26 -2.45
C GLU A 43 10.27 22.59 -2.09
N LEU A 44 9.92 22.41 -0.81
CA LEU A 44 8.57 22.66 -0.32
C LEU A 44 8.32 24.17 -0.21
N THR A 45 7.54 24.70 -1.15
CA THR A 45 7.03 26.07 -1.17
C THR A 45 5.52 26.04 -1.39
N ALA A 46 4.82 27.15 -1.11
CA ALA A 46 3.38 27.23 -1.37
C ALA A 46 3.06 26.98 -2.86
N GLU A 47 3.95 27.38 -3.76
CA GLU A 47 3.79 27.17 -5.20
C GLU A 47 4.04 25.71 -5.60
N SER A 48 5.13 25.10 -5.12
CA SER A 48 5.44 23.70 -5.45
C SER A 48 4.39 22.74 -4.86
N ALA A 49 3.88 23.03 -3.66
CA ALA A 49 2.78 22.30 -3.03
C ALA A 49 1.46 22.38 -3.85
N ARG A 50 1.19 23.51 -4.52
CA ARG A 50 0.05 23.63 -5.44
C ARG A 50 0.29 22.87 -6.74
N LYS A 51 1.53 22.89 -7.27
CA LYS A 51 1.90 22.16 -8.51
C LYS A 51 1.80 20.64 -8.35
N THR A 52 2.05 20.10 -7.16
CA THR A 52 1.93 18.65 -6.88
C THR A 52 0.49 18.16 -6.81
N GLN A 53 -0.51 19.04 -6.64
CA GLN A 53 -1.93 18.67 -6.70
C GLN A 53 -2.37 18.13 -8.08
N LYS A 54 -1.59 18.44 -9.13
CA LYS A 54 -1.83 17.93 -10.49
C LYS A 54 -1.26 16.52 -10.73
N LEU A 55 -0.63 15.91 -9.72
CA LEU A 55 -0.14 14.53 -9.82
C LEU A 55 -1.31 13.55 -9.79
N PRO A 56 -1.20 12.40 -10.48
CA PRO A 56 -2.28 11.43 -10.55
C PRO A 56 -2.68 10.92 -9.16
N MET A 57 -3.98 10.77 -8.95
CA MET A 57 -4.52 10.09 -7.77
C MET A 57 -4.44 8.57 -7.94
N LEU A 58 -4.71 7.82 -6.87
CA LEU A 58 -4.58 6.35 -6.83
C LEU A 58 -5.13 5.63 -8.07
N SER A 59 -6.40 5.86 -8.41
CA SER A 59 -7.05 5.19 -9.55
C SER A 59 -6.35 5.49 -10.87
N GLU A 60 -5.88 6.72 -11.07
CA GLU A 60 -5.17 7.11 -12.28
C GLU A 60 -3.74 6.54 -12.29
N MET A 61 -3.06 6.48 -11.15
CA MET A 61 -1.75 5.83 -11.02
C MET A 61 -1.84 4.35 -11.43
N LEU A 62 -2.84 3.61 -10.94
CA LEU A 62 -3.04 2.20 -11.30
C LEU A 62 -3.30 2.02 -12.80
N LYS A 63 -4.17 2.85 -13.39
CA LYS A 63 -4.40 2.83 -14.84
C LYS A 63 -3.12 3.09 -15.63
N LYS A 64 -2.29 4.02 -15.17
CA LYS A 64 -0.99 4.33 -15.79
C LYS A 64 0.06 3.23 -15.63
N LEU A 65 -0.16 2.25 -14.76
CA LEU A 65 0.71 1.07 -14.61
C LEU A 65 0.36 -0.06 -15.57
N GLU A 66 -0.83 -0.04 -16.18
CA GLU A 66 -1.25 -1.02 -17.18
C GLU A 66 -0.25 -1.07 -18.35
N GLY A 67 0.23 -2.29 -18.65
CA GLY A 67 1.24 -2.52 -19.70
C GLY A 67 2.67 -2.06 -19.37
N LYS A 68 2.91 -1.47 -18.19
CA LYS A 68 4.24 -1.00 -17.76
C LYS A 68 4.80 -1.73 -16.54
N ALA A 69 3.95 -2.03 -15.57
CA ALA A 69 4.32 -2.84 -14.41
C ALA A 69 4.11 -4.34 -14.68
N PRO A 70 4.82 -5.23 -13.96
CA PRO A 70 4.55 -6.67 -14.02
C PRO A 70 3.07 -6.97 -13.76
N LYS A 71 2.44 -7.73 -14.66
CA LYS A 71 0.99 -7.99 -14.62
C LYS A 71 0.52 -8.57 -13.28
N ILE A 72 1.23 -9.57 -12.77
CA ILE A 72 0.92 -10.24 -11.49
C ILE A 72 0.86 -9.21 -10.34
N LEU A 73 1.80 -8.27 -10.31
CA LEU A 73 1.82 -7.21 -9.29
C LEU A 73 0.63 -6.26 -9.45
N LEU A 74 0.33 -5.84 -10.68
CA LEU A 74 -0.80 -4.96 -10.94
C LEU A 74 -2.14 -5.60 -10.57
N ASP A 75 -2.32 -6.90 -10.89
CA ASP A 75 -3.51 -7.67 -10.54
C ASP A 75 -3.73 -7.69 -9.01
N GLN A 76 -2.67 -7.92 -8.23
CA GLN A 76 -2.72 -7.87 -6.76
C GLN A 76 -3.11 -6.49 -6.21
N LEU A 77 -2.63 -5.40 -6.83
CA LEU A 77 -2.97 -4.04 -6.41
C LEU A 77 -4.43 -3.69 -6.74
N LEU A 78 -4.91 -4.10 -7.91
CA LEU A 78 -6.30 -3.91 -8.33
C LEU A 78 -7.24 -4.68 -7.41
N GLU A 79 -6.87 -5.90 -7.04
CA GLU A 79 -7.60 -6.69 -6.06
C GLU A 79 -7.65 -6.00 -4.68
N PHE A 80 -6.52 -5.51 -4.18
CA PHE A 80 -6.50 -4.77 -2.92
C PHE A 80 -7.40 -3.54 -2.97
N LYS A 81 -7.40 -2.81 -4.10
CA LYS A 81 -8.28 -1.66 -4.31
C LYS A 81 -9.75 -2.05 -4.22
N GLU A 82 -10.12 -3.14 -4.89
CA GLU A 82 -11.51 -3.61 -4.94
C GLU A 82 -12.02 -4.01 -3.56
N TYR A 83 -11.26 -4.82 -2.83
CA TYR A 83 -11.75 -5.43 -1.60
C TYR A 83 -11.41 -4.67 -0.31
N SER A 84 -10.31 -3.92 -0.27
CA SER A 84 -9.80 -3.31 0.97
C SER A 84 -9.82 -1.79 0.96
N TRP A 85 -9.44 -1.15 -0.14
CA TRP A 85 -9.22 0.30 -0.16
C TRP A 85 -10.48 1.13 0.19
N LYS A 86 -11.64 0.75 -0.34
CA LYS A 86 -12.89 1.49 -0.11
C LYS A 86 -13.35 1.41 1.36
N PRO A 87 -13.45 0.23 2.00
CA PRO A 87 -13.70 0.16 3.45
C PRO A 87 -12.67 0.91 4.30
N LEU A 88 -11.38 0.82 3.94
CA LEU A 88 -10.32 1.50 4.69
C LEU A 88 -10.42 3.03 4.64
N SER A 89 -11.00 3.60 3.59
CA SER A 89 -11.25 5.05 3.50
C SER A 89 -12.11 5.56 4.65
N SER A 90 -13.03 4.73 5.17
CA SER A 90 -13.84 5.09 6.33
C SER A 90 -13.01 5.31 7.60
N TYR A 91 -11.87 4.63 7.76
CA TYR A 91 -10.99 4.79 8.92
C TYR A 91 -10.11 6.04 8.84
N ILE A 92 -9.89 6.57 7.63
CA ILE A 92 -9.17 7.83 7.42
C ILE A 92 -10.08 9.05 7.64
N HIS A 93 -11.33 8.98 7.17
CA HIS A 93 -12.22 10.13 7.12
C HIS A 93 -13.27 10.16 8.24
N GLY A 94 -13.11 9.35 9.29
CA GLY A 94 -14.08 9.28 10.39
C GLY A 94 -15.46 8.76 9.96
N GLY A 95 -15.52 7.92 8.93
CA GLY A 95 -16.77 7.37 8.40
C GLY A 95 -17.37 6.27 9.28
N ILE A 96 -18.47 5.69 8.80
CA ILE A 96 -19.30 4.72 9.55
C ILE A 96 -18.52 3.55 10.16
N HIS A 97 -17.54 2.96 9.45
CA HIS A 97 -16.75 1.86 10.01
C HIS A 97 -15.90 2.32 11.19
N ALA A 98 -15.26 3.49 11.11
CA ALA A 98 -14.46 4.03 12.21
C ALA A 98 -15.31 4.28 13.46
N ILE A 99 -16.45 4.96 13.29
CA ILE A 99 -17.36 5.31 14.38
C ILE A 99 -17.97 4.06 15.02
N GLN A 100 -18.50 3.15 14.20
CA GLN A 100 -19.12 1.93 14.71
C GLN A 100 -18.11 1.02 15.41
N ARG A 101 -16.88 0.90 14.91
CA ARG A 101 -15.84 0.07 15.54
C ARG A 101 -15.32 0.70 16.83
N HIS A 102 -15.17 2.01 16.87
CA HIS A 102 -14.80 2.69 18.10
C HIS A 102 -15.87 2.52 19.19
N SER A 103 -17.15 2.63 18.82
CA SER A 103 -18.27 2.51 19.76
C SER A 103 -18.56 1.06 20.20
N LYS A 104 -18.47 0.08 19.29
CA LYS A 104 -18.90 -1.32 19.53
C LYS A 104 -17.74 -2.30 19.67
N GLY A 105 -16.50 -1.83 19.58
CA GLY A 105 -15.31 -2.65 19.57
C GLY A 105 -14.92 -3.18 18.19
N TYR A 106 -13.68 -3.67 18.14
CA TYR A 106 -13.02 -4.18 16.95
C TYR A 106 -12.98 -5.70 17.01
N PRO A 107 -13.60 -6.42 16.04
CA PRO A 107 -13.49 -7.87 15.99
C PRO A 107 -12.02 -8.29 15.88
N VAL A 108 -11.59 -9.26 16.69
CA VAL A 108 -10.20 -9.77 16.67
C VAL A 108 -9.79 -10.21 15.26
N GLN A 109 -10.69 -10.87 14.53
CA GLN A 109 -10.44 -11.29 13.15
C GLN A 109 -10.14 -10.14 12.21
N LEU A 110 -10.79 -8.98 12.37
CA LEU A 110 -10.51 -7.78 11.58
C LEU A 110 -9.09 -7.27 11.86
N LEU A 111 -8.66 -7.30 13.12
CA LEU A 111 -7.31 -6.87 13.51
C LEU A 111 -6.25 -7.82 12.94
N ILE A 112 -6.47 -9.13 13.02
CA ILE A 112 -5.60 -10.16 12.41
C ILE A 112 -5.50 -9.95 10.90
N GLN A 113 -6.63 -9.79 10.20
CA GLN A 113 -6.66 -9.55 8.76
C GLN A 113 -5.94 -8.26 8.38
N THR A 114 -6.07 -7.20 9.19
CA THR A 114 -5.38 -5.93 8.97
C THR A 114 -3.85 -6.12 9.05
N VAL A 115 -3.36 -6.86 10.05
CA VAL A 115 -1.92 -7.16 10.18
C VAL A 115 -1.43 -8.00 9.00
N LYS A 116 -2.14 -9.08 8.66
CA LYS A 116 -1.80 -9.93 7.51
C LYS A 116 -1.74 -9.14 6.21
N ALA A 117 -2.74 -8.30 5.95
CA ALA A 117 -2.77 -7.43 4.77
C ALA A 117 -1.61 -6.43 4.77
N SER A 118 -1.27 -5.84 5.93
CA SER A 118 -0.11 -4.96 6.09
C SER A 118 1.20 -5.67 5.75
N ASN A 119 1.39 -6.88 6.27
CA ASN A 119 2.55 -7.72 5.95
C ASN A 119 2.60 -8.08 4.46
N GLY A 120 1.46 -8.34 3.83
CA GLY A 120 1.36 -8.55 2.38
C GLY A 120 1.89 -7.35 1.58
N VAL A 121 1.50 -6.13 1.97
CA VAL A 121 2.04 -4.90 1.36
C VAL A 121 3.55 -4.77 1.59
N SER A 122 4.05 -5.11 2.79
CA SER A 122 5.48 -5.12 3.09
C SER A 122 6.26 -6.13 2.24
N ILE A 123 5.72 -7.33 1.99
CA ILE A 123 6.33 -8.32 1.08
C ILE A 123 6.40 -7.77 -0.34
N MET A 124 5.32 -7.18 -0.85
CA MET A 124 5.34 -6.57 -2.19
C MET A 124 6.36 -5.43 -2.29
N ALA A 125 6.46 -4.59 -1.26
CA ALA A 125 7.46 -3.54 -1.18
C ALA A 125 8.90 -4.10 -1.15
N ALA A 126 9.15 -5.17 -0.39
CA ALA A 126 10.46 -5.82 -0.35
C ALA A 126 10.84 -6.46 -1.70
N MET A 127 9.89 -7.13 -2.37
CA MET A 127 10.08 -7.63 -3.73
C MET A 127 10.44 -6.49 -4.69
N PHE A 128 9.74 -5.36 -4.59
CA PHE A 128 10.03 -4.19 -5.41
C PHE A 128 11.41 -3.58 -5.12
N LEU A 129 11.82 -3.51 -3.85
CA LEU A 129 13.16 -3.04 -3.48
C LEU A 129 14.27 -3.92 -4.07
N ILE A 130 14.09 -5.24 -4.14
CA ILE A 130 15.05 -6.13 -4.80
C ILE A 130 15.15 -5.83 -6.30
N ILE A 131 14.02 -5.53 -6.95
CA ILE A 131 14.00 -5.13 -8.37
C ILE A 131 14.75 -3.81 -8.56
N VAL A 132 14.46 -2.80 -7.74
CA VAL A 132 15.10 -1.47 -7.84
C VAL A 132 16.60 -1.54 -7.52
N ALA A 133 17.01 -2.35 -6.53
CA ALA A 133 18.41 -2.53 -6.19
C ALA A 133 19.20 -3.23 -7.30
N ASN A 134 18.53 -3.98 -8.18
CA ASN A 134 19.12 -4.78 -9.26
C ASN A 134 20.24 -5.72 -8.76
N ASP A 135 20.13 -6.19 -7.52
CA ASP A 135 21.11 -7.07 -6.89
C ASP A 135 20.73 -8.54 -7.11
N ILE A 136 21.46 -9.19 -8.02
CA ILE A 136 21.22 -10.59 -8.40
C ILE A 136 21.39 -11.53 -7.21
N SER A 137 22.23 -11.19 -6.22
CA SER A 137 22.48 -12.03 -5.04
C SER A 137 21.25 -12.20 -4.16
N LYS A 138 20.27 -11.29 -4.27
CA LYS A 138 19.02 -11.32 -3.49
C LYS A 138 17.86 -11.99 -4.22
N ARG A 139 18.07 -12.46 -5.44
CA ARG A 139 17.07 -13.27 -6.15
C ARG A 139 16.82 -14.56 -5.37
N GLY A 140 15.55 -14.88 -5.11
CA GLY A 140 15.17 -16.07 -4.34
C GLY A 140 15.03 -15.87 -2.83
N LEU A 141 15.40 -14.69 -2.29
CA LEU A 141 15.20 -14.39 -0.87
C LEU A 141 13.71 -14.31 -0.49
N MET A 142 12.88 -13.70 -1.34
CA MET A 142 11.47 -13.48 -1.02
C MET A 142 10.65 -14.76 -0.82
N PRO A 143 10.78 -15.81 -1.67
CA PRO A 143 10.14 -17.10 -1.40
C PRO A 143 10.51 -17.73 -0.05
N ILE A 144 11.73 -17.53 0.43
CA ILE A 144 12.17 -18.04 1.75
C ILE A 144 11.43 -17.30 2.85
N ILE A 145 11.45 -15.97 2.82
CA ILE A 145 10.74 -15.11 3.79
C ILE A 145 9.23 -15.41 3.77
N GLN A 146 8.63 -15.53 2.59
CA GLN A 146 7.20 -15.83 2.47
C GLN A 146 6.82 -17.17 3.09
N ARG A 147 7.67 -18.19 2.94
CA ARG A 147 7.45 -19.51 3.56
C ARG A 147 7.62 -19.47 5.07
N GLU A 148 8.68 -18.81 5.55
CA GLU A 148 8.99 -18.68 6.98
C GLU A 148 7.87 -17.96 7.74
N PHE A 149 7.32 -16.89 7.15
CA PHE A 149 6.32 -16.04 7.77
C PHE A 149 4.88 -16.28 7.25
N LYS A 150 4.61 -17.46 6.66
CA LYS A 150 3.32 -17.79 6.03
C LYS A 150 2.12 -17.59 6.97
N ASP A 151 2.29 -17.88 8.25
CA ASP A 151 1.26 -17.77 9.29
C ASP A 151 0.76 -16.33 9.49
N CYS A 152 1.61 -15.34 9.27
CA CYS A 152 1.30 -13.92 9.41
C CYS A 152 1.13 -13.18 8.06
N LEU A 153 1.04 -13.91 6.94
CA LEU A 153 0.73 -13.36 5.62
C LEU A 153 -0.74 -13.56 5.24
N PRO A 154 -1.24 -12.82 4.22
CA PRO A 154 -2.55 -13.09 3.63
C PRO A 154 -2.61 -14.53 3.13
N ASP A 155 -3.76 -15.17 3.30
CA ASP A 155 -3.92 -16.56 2.90
C ASP A 155 -3.85 -16.67 1.37
N GLU A 156 -3.15 -17.69 0.87
CA GLU A 156 -3.06 -17.97 -0.57
C GLU A 156 -4.44 -18.37 -1.08
N LYS A 157 -4.89 -17.72 -2.15
CA LYS A 157 -6.07 -18.19 -2.88
C LYS A 157 -5.67 -19.47 -3.61
N ILE A 158 -6.26 -20.59 -3.21
CA ILE A 158 -6.21 -21.88 -3.92
C ILE A 158 -6.98 -21.74 -5.23
#